data_AF-A0A811P6Y5-F1
#
_entry.id   AF-A0A811P6Y5-F1
#
_cell.length_a   1.000
_cell.length_b   1.000
_cell.length_c   1.000
_cell.angle_alpha   90.00
_cell.angle_beta   90.00
_cell.angle_gamma   90.00
#
_symmetry.space_group_name_H-M   'P 1'
#
loop_
_entity.id
_entity.type
_entity.pdbx_description
1 polymer ?
#
loop_
_entity_poly.entity_id
_entity_poly.type
_entity_poly.pdbx_seq_one_letter_code
_entity_poly.pdbx_strand_id
1 'polypeptide(L)'
;MSAAAGSKKFRHAILKNLVLGLRKRGAASSSRGMSLHERRDAVRHAADAALASARGAGPRWSWALAAELSSTQHGRRRPLTSWAADDDDDAHHLVVARPSGQCKSSSPCKTVAAAGCKNMISRRRLRARPKSRATARAAGAVARVMARRRARALREMVPGGRGMVDECTLLGETLDYAASLKAQVDAMQLLLRTLQAPKNPLLKQQQ
;
A
#
# COMPACT_ATOMS: atom_id res chain seq x y z
N MET A 1 16.38 -3.32 -17.36
CA MET A 1 15.31 -3.16 -16.35
C MET A 1 15.97 -2.74 -15.04
N SER A 2 16.03 -1.44 -14.74
CA SER A 2 16.74 -0.92 -13.55
C SER A 2 15.74 -0.32 -12.57
N ALA A 3 15.46 -1.06 -11.51
CA ALA A 3 14.67 -0.63 -10.37
C ALA A 3 15.63 -0.14 -9.26
N ALA A 4 16.33 0.97 -9.47
CA ALA A 4 17.31 1.44 -8.48
C ALA A 4 17.64 2.94 -8.57
N ALA A 5 16.64 3.82 -8.58
CA ALA A 5 16.77 5.18 -8.05
C ALA A 5 15.46 5.94 -8.24
N GLY A 6 14.76 6.24 -7.14
CA GLY A 6 14.12 7.54 -7.07
C GLY A 6 15.22 8.58 -7.35
N SER A 7 15.03 9.42 -8.37
CA SER A 7 16.09 10.24 -8.95
C SER A 7 16.90 10.94 -7.85
N LYS A 8 18.24 11.01 -7.99
CA LYS A 8 19.11 11.67 -6.99
C LYS A 8 18.61 13.08 -6.68
N LYS A 9 18.08 13.77 -7.70
CA LYS A 9 17.43 15.09 -7.61
C LYS A 9 16.21 15.07 -6.70
N PHE A 10 15.32 14.08 -6.82
CA PHE A 10 14.14 13.94 -5.98
C PHE A 10 14.50 13.71 -4.51
N ARG A 11 15.42 12.78 -4.21
CA ARG A 11 15.91 12.56 -2.83
C ARG A 11 16.57 13.81 -2.25
N HIS A 12 17.36 14.54 -3.06
CA HIS A 12 17.95 15.79 -2.64
C HIS A 12 16.90 16.87 -2.33
N ALA A 13 15.84 16.97 -3.13
CA ALA A 13 14.73 17.88 -2.87
C ALA A 13 14.01 17.54 -1.55
N ILE A 14 13.74 16.25 -1.30
CA ILE A 14 13.17 15.78 -0.02
C ILE A 14 14.07 16.22 1.14
N LEU A 15 15.38 15.95 1.06
CA LEU A 15 16.34 16.32 2.11
C LEU A 15 16.37 17.81 2.39
N LYS A 16 16.49 18.62 1.33
CA LYS A 16 16.50 20.08 1.43
C LYS A 16 15.25 20.59 2.13
N ASN A 17 14.07 20.13 1.69
CA ASN A 17 12.79 20.56 2.26
C ASN A 17 12.59 20.06 3.70
N LEU A 18 13.08 18.86 4.03
CA LEU A 18 13.02 18.31 5.38
C LEU A 18 13.83 19.15 6.37
N VAL A 19 15.08 19.46 6.05
CA VAL A 19 15.94 20.30 6.91
C VAL A 19 15.32 21.70 7.09
N LEU A 20 14.77 22.29 6.02
CA LEU A 20 14.06 23.56 6.10
C LEU A 20 12.81 23.47 6.99
N GLY A 21 12.02 22.41 6.87
CA GLY A 21 10.81 22.18 7.67
C GLY A 21 11.11 22.00 9.16
N LEU A 22 12.16 21.23 9.49
CA LEU A 22 12.60 21.01 10.87
C LEU A 22 13.09 22.31 11.53
N ARG A 23 13.80 23.16 10.79
CA ARG A 23 14.21 24.49 11.26
C ARG A 23 13.00 25.40 11.52
N LYS A 24 12.05 25.46 10.58
CA LYS A 24 10.84 26.30 10.69
C LYS A 24 9.97 25.92 11.89
N ARG A 25 9.87 24.63 12.20
CA ARG A 25 9.05 24.13 13.32
C ARG A 25 9.79 24.14 14.67
N GLY A 26 11.03 24.63 14.72
CA GLY A 26 11.79 24.71 15.96
C GLY A 26 12.25 23.35 16.52
N ALA A 27 12.08 22.25 15.77
CA ALA A 27 12.50 20.91 16.19
C ALA A 27 14.03 20.80 16.40
N ALA A 28 14.80 21.72 15.81
CA ALA A 28 16.24 21.84 15.99
C ALA A 28 16.65 22.92 17.02
N SER A 29 15.70 23.69 17.57
CA SER A 29 16.00 24.79 18.50
C SER A 29 15.74 24.37 19.95
N SER A 30 16.79 24.39 20.77
CA SER A 30 16.73 24.08 22.20
C SER A 30 15.99 25.12 23.05
N SER A 31 15.58 26.26 22.48
CA SER A 31 15.06 27.40 23.26
C SER A 31 13.64 27.23 23.78
N ARG A 32 12.91 26.22 23.29
CA ARG A 32 11.53 25.91 23.73
C ARG A 32 11.47 24.41 23.99
N GLY A 33 11.25 24.02 25.25
CA GLY A 33 11.20 22.62 25.65
C GLY A 33 10.03 21.90 24.97
N MET A 34 10.27 21.27 23.83
CA MET A 34 9.28 20.42 23.18
C MET A 34 9.29 19.03 23.81
N SER A 35 8.11 18.48 24.06
CA SER A 35 7.98 17.08 24.49
C SER A 35 8.51 16.13 23.42
N LEU A 36 8.82 14.89 23.78
CA LEU A 36 9.23 13.87 22.81
C LEU A 36 8.15 13.61 21.75
N HIS A 37 6.87 13.67 22.16
CA HIS A 37 5.73 13.50 21.26
C HIS A 37 5.68 14.63 20.22
N GLU A 38 5.77 15.88 20.68
CA GLU A 38 5.78 17.05 19.79
C GLU A 38 6.95 17.02 18.82
N ARG A 39 8.14 16.56 19.27
CA ARG A 39 9.29 16.37 18.38
C ARG A 39 9.02 15.32 17.31
N ARG A 40 8.41 14.18 17.68
CA ARG A 40 8.04 13.12 16.72
C ARG A 40 7.03 13.63 15.69
N ASP A 41 5.99 14.34 16.13
CA ASP A 41 4.98 14.93 15.25
C ASP A 41 5.60 16.00 14.34
N ALA A 42 6.50 16.83 14.88
CA ALA A 42 7.20 17.85 14.11
C ALA A 42 8.04 17.24 12.99
N VAL A 43 8.73 16.14 13.28
CA VAL A 43 9.51 15.37 12.29
C VAL A 43 8.59 14.74 11.26
N ARG A 44 7.51 14.07 11.69
CA ARG A 44 6.52 13.47 10.77
C ARG A 44 5.95 14.50 9.81
N HIS A 45 5.38 15.58 10.34
CA HIS A 45 4.80 16.64 9.52
C HIS A 45 5.84 17.35 8.64
N ALA A 46 7.11 17.48 9.08
CA ALA A 46 8.16 18.04 8.23
C ALA A 46 8.51 17.10 7.08
N ALA A 47 8.49 15.79 7.32
CA ALA A 47 8.73 14.79 6.30
C ALA A 47 7.57 14.72 5.28
N ASP A 48 6.33 14.75 5.75
CA ASP A 48 5.14 14.79 4.88
C ASP A 48 5.12 16.07 4.02
N ALA A 49 5.47 17.22 4.61
CA ALA A 49 5.60 18.49 3.88
C ALA A 49 6.72 18.45 2.84
N ALA A 50 7.86 17.86 3.20
CA ALA A 50 9.00 17.71 2.32
C ALA A 50 8.69 16.80 1.13
N LEU A 51 7.97 15.70 1.38
CA LEU A 51 7.53 14.76 0.37
C LEU A 51 6.56 15.43 -0.61
N ALA A 52 5.53 16.10 -0.09
CA ALA A 52 4.55 16.83 -0.90
C ALA A 52 5.22 17.92 -1.76
N SER A 53 6.11 18.71 -1.16
CA SER A 53 6.83 19.79 -1.85
C SER A 53 7.82 19.26 -2.90
N ALA A 54 8.51 18.14 -2.62
CA ALA A 54 9.46 17.56 -3.56
C ALA A 54 8.77 16.93 -4.77
N ARG A 55 7.56 16.40 -4.59
CA ARG A 55 6.77 15.82 -5.66
C ARG A 55 6.05 16.88 -6.50
N GLY A 56 5.69 18.00 -5.88
CA GLY A 56 5.00 19.13 -6.51
C GLY A 56 3.52 18.87 -6.77
N ALA A 57 2.92 19.72 -7.61
CA ALA A 57 1.50 19.76 -7.97
C ALA A 57 0.98 18.56 -8.81
N GLY A 58 1.76 17.48 -8.94
CA GLY A 58 1.43 16.36 -9.82
C GLY A 58 0.35 15.44 -9.25
N PRO A 59 0.68 14.54 -8.33
CA PRO A 59 -0.23 13.52 -7.85
C PRO A 59 -1.21 14.05 -6.79
N ARG A 60 -2.42 13.50 -6.76
CA ARG A 60 -3.46 13.87 -5.78
C ARG A 60 -3.02 13.62 -4.34
N TRP A 61 -2.19 12.61 -4.08
CA TRP A 61 -1.70 12.35 -2.73
C TRP A 61 -0.81 13.49 -2.20
N SER A 62 -0.05 14.19 -3.05
CA SER A 62 0.80 15.29 -2.59
C SER A 62 -0.03 16.51 -2.19
N TRP A 63 -1.12 16.78 -2.93
CA TRP A 63 -2.10 17.81 -2.57
C TRP A 63 -2.84 17.50 -1.28
N ALA A 64 -3.25 16.25 -1.08
CA ALA A 64 -3.92 15.82 0.14
C ALA A 64 -3.02 16.03 1.37
N LEU A 65 -1.74 15.67 1.28
CA LEU A 65 -0.76 15.94 2.35
C LEU A 65 -0.59 17.44 2.60
N ALA A 66 -0.47 18.25 1.54
CA ALA A 66 -0.34 19.70 1.69
C ALA A 66 -1.58 20.33 2.38
N ALA A 67 -2.77 19.84 2.03
CA ALA A 67 -4.03 20.28 2.66
C ALA A 67 -4.10 19.89 4.14
N GLU A 68 -3.71 18.67 4.51
CA GLU A 68 -3.68 18.19 5.91
C GLU A 68 -2.72 19.03 6.80
N LEU A 69 -1.59 19.46 6.22
CA LEU A 69 -0.63 20.31 6.91
C LEU A 69 -1.13 21.75 7.10
N SER A 70 -2.00 22.22 6.19
CA SER A 70 -2.63 23.53 6.29
C SER A 70 -3.75 23.56 7.33
N SER A 71 -4.52 22.47 7.47
CA SER A 71 -5.62 22.36 8.44
C SER A 71 -5.10 22.21 9.87
N THR A 72 -3.95 21.55 10.06
CA THR A 72 -3.28 21.42 11.37
C THR A 72 -2.91 22.76 12.02
N GLN A 73 -2.68 23.82 11.24
CA GLN A 73 -2.38 25.16 11.79
C GLN A 73 -3.63 25.88 12.33
N HIS A 74 -4.81 25.56 11.83
CA HIS A 74 -6.08 26.15 12.26
C HIS A 74 -6.76 25.17 13.21
N GLY A 75 -6.31 25.17 14.47
CA GLY A 75 -6.60 24.16 15.48
C GLY A 75 -8.03 23.61 15.46
N ARG A 76 -8.19 22.40 14.91
CA ARG A 76 -9.13 21.33 15.30
C ARG A 76 -9.11 20.22 14.24
N ARG A 77 -8.46 19.08 14.52
CA ARG A 77 -9.14 17.78 14.76
C ARG A 77 -8.18 16.58 14.77
N ARG A 78 -8.64 15.62 15.58
CA ARG A 78 -8.33 14.19 15.73
C ARG A 78 -7.43 13.54 14.67
N PRO A 79 -6.45 12.72 15.10
CA PRO A 79 -5.81 11.72 14.24
C PRO A 79 -6.84 10.83 13.56
N LEU A 80 -6.66 10.57 12.27
CA LEU A 80 -7.40 9.59 11.45
C LEU A 80 -7.13 8.12 11.89
N THR A 81 -6.86 7.88 13.18
CA THR A 81 -6.54 6.57 13.75
C THR A 81 -7.45 6.28 14.94
N SER A 82 -8.76 6.38 14.74
CA SER A 82 -9.75 5.80 15.66
C SER A 82 -10.29 4.54 14.98
N TRP A 83 -9.60 3.44 15.19
CA TRP A 83 -9.94 2.10 14.70
C TRP A 83 -10.76 1.41 15.78
N ALA A 84 -12.06 1.69 15.82
CA ALA A 84 -13.05 0.92 16.57
C ALA A 84 -14.43 1.29 16.05
N ALA A 85 -15.21 0.27 15.66
CA ALA A 85 -16.62 0.32 15.25
C ALA A 85 -16.89 1.10 13.94
N ASP A 86 -17.73 0.70 12.99
CA ASP A 86 -18.56 -0.46 12.70
C ASP A 86 -18.92 -0.29 11.21
N ASP A 87 -19.12 -1.39 10.46
CA ASP A 87 -20.10 -1.50 9.36
C ASP A 87 -19.99 -2.92 8.77
N ASP A 88 -20.61 -3.84 9.49
CA ASP A 88 -21.18 -5.08 8.97
C ASP A 88 -22.42 -4.70 8.14
N ASP A 89 -22.37 -4.85 6.81
CA ASP A 89 -23.52 -5.17 5.96
C ASP A 89 -23.09 -5.31 4.49
N ASP A 90 -22.92 -6.55 4.01
CA ASP A 90 -23.20 -7.00 2.63
C ASP A 90 -22.79 -8.48 2.48
N ALA A 91 -23.51 -9.36 3.16
CA ALA A 91 -23.35 -10.81 3.05
C ALA A 91 -24.70 -11.55 3.02
N HIS A 92 -25.67 -11.06 2.25
CA HIS A 92 -26.93 -11.76 2.03
C HIS A 92 -27.29 -11.85 0.55
N HIS A 93 -26.56 -12.69 -0.22
CA HIS A 93 -27.17 -13.42 -1.35
C HIS A 93 -26.28 -14.59 -1.84
N LEU A 94 -26.16 -15.63 -1.02
CA LEU A 94 -25.82 -16.98 -1.49
C LEU A 94 -26.93 -17.92 -1.07
N VAL A 95 -28.02 -17.91 -1.84
CA VAL A 95 -29.02 -18.98 -1.79
C VAL A 95 -28.30 -20.26 -2.21
N VAL A 96 -28.01 -21.09 -1.22
CA VAL A 96 -27.54 -22.47 -1.40
C VAL A 96 -28.66 -23.21 -2.13
N ALA A 97 -28.48 -23.48 -3.41
CA ALA A 97 -29.28 -24.47 -4.11
C ALA A 97 -28.95 -25.85 -3.51
N ARG A 98 -29.75 -26.30 -2.55
CA ARG A 98 -29.84 -27.72 -2.14
C ARG A 98 -30.35 -28.52 -3.35
N PRO A 99 -29.65 -29.56 -3.83
CA PRO A 99 -30.31 -30.62 -4.57
C PRO A 99 -30.90 -31.59 -3.55
N SER A 100 -32.16 -31.35 -3.17
CA SER A 100 -33.05 -32.43 -2.71
C SER A 100 -33.42 -33.26 -3.93
N GLY A 101 -32.68 -34.35 -4.14
CA GLY A 101 -32.93 -35.33 -5.20
C GLY A 101 -32.79 -36.72 -4.60
N GLN A 102 -33.93 -37.32 -4.28
CA GLN A 102 -34.08 -38.64 -3.70
C GLN A 102 -33.90 -39.68 -4.81
N CYS A 103 -32.87 -40.53 -4.74
CA CYS A 103 -32.67 -41.60 -5.71
C CYS A 103 -33.28 -42.90 -5.16
N LYS A 104 -34.47 -43.27 -5.62
CA LYS A 104 -34.97 -44.65 -5.56
C LYS A 104 -34.85 -45.25 -6.96
N SER A 105 -33.95 -46.20 -7.16
CA SER A 105 -34.18 -47.34 -8.05
C SER A 105 -33.04 -48.36 -7.97
N SER A 106 -33.48 -49.60 -7.84
CA SER A 106 -32.83 -50.91 -7.82
C SER A 106 -31.86 -51.27 -8.96
N SER A 107 -30.70 -51.81 -8.55
CA SER A 107 -30.09 -53.11 -8.95
C SER A 107 -29.61 -53.31 -10.43
N PRO A 108 -28.90 -54.42 -10.75
CA PRO A 108 -27.44 -54.39 -10.95
C PRO A 108 -26.94 -55.06 -12.25
N CYS A 109 -25.76 -54.69 -12.77
CA CYS A 109 -25.10 -55.47 -13.82
C CYS A 109 -23.66 -55.82 -13.44
N LYS A 110 -23.37 -57.12 -13.50
CA LYS A 110 -22.13 -57.82 -13.15
C LYS A 110 -21.03 -57.63 -14.22
N THR A 111 -19.77 -57.84 -13.78
CA THR A 111 -18.58 -58.30 -14.57
C THR A 111 -18.07 -57.32 -15.66
N VAL A 112 -16.77 -57.15 -15.96
CA VAL A 112 -15.56 -57.99 -15.87
C VAL A 112 -14.31 -57.10 -15.87
N ALA A 113 -13.16 -57.74 -15.64
CA ALA A 113 -11.82 -57.24 -15.40
C ALA A 113 -11.13 -56.41 -16.52
N ALA A 114 -9.97 -55.89 -16.10
CA ALA A 114 -9.04 -55.01 -16.77
C ALA A 114 -8.41 -55.52 -18.09
N ALA A 115 -8.20 -54.58 -19.01
CA ALA A 115 -7.11 -54.51 -19.99
C ALA A 115 -7.08 -53.05 -20.47
N GLY A 116 -6.05 -52.24 -20.23
CA GLY A 116 -4.71 -52.42 -20.80
C GLY A 116 -4.59 -51.57 -22.07
N CYS A 117 -4.26 -50.28 -21.94
CA CYS A 117 -3.72 -49.46 -23.04
C CYS A 117 -2.64 -48.53 -22.49
N LYS A 118 -1.39 -48.94 -22.66
CA LYS A 118 -0.21 -48.10 -22.51
C LYS A 118 -0.01 -47.30 -23.80
N ASN A 119 0.48 -46.07 -23.63
CA ASN A 119 1.09 -45.19 -24.62
C ASN A 119 0.12 -44.26 -25.37
N MET A 120 0.12 -42.97 -25.02
CA MET A 120 0.82 -41.96 -25.82
C MET A 120 0.64 -40.55 -25.22
N ILE A 121 1.67 -39.76 -25.47
CA ILE A 121 1.93 -38.43 -24.95
C ILE A 121 0.81 -37.45 -25.34
N SER A 122 0.25 -36.74 -24.35
CA SER A 122 -0.25 -35.38 -24.58
C SER A 122 0.04 -34.53 -23.34
N ARG A 123 1.16 -33.81 -23.42
CA ARG A 123 1.51 -32.69 -22.55
C ARG A 123 0.56 -31.51 -22.81
N ARG A 124 -0.73 -31.67 -22.55
CA ARG A 124 -1.61 -30.53 -22.29
C ARG A 124 -1.98 -30.60 -20.83
N ARG A 125 -1.24 -29.85 -20.02
CA ARG A 125 -1.80 -29.25 -18.80
C ARG A 125 -3.01 -28.44 -19.26
N LEU A 126 -4.16 -29.11 -19.34
CA LEU A 126 -5.46 -28.49 -19.41
C LEU A 126 -5.53 -27.64 -18.15
N ARG A 127 -5.32 -26.33 -18.29
CA ARG A 127 -5.69 -25.36 -17.28
C ARG A 127 -7.09 -25.78 -16.85
N ALA A 128 -7.28 -26.13 -15.58
CA ALA A 128 -8.55 -26.59 -15.05
C ALA A 128 -9.61 -25.53 -15.37
N ARG A 129 -10.30 -25.71 -16.50
CA ARG A 129 -11.33 -24.82 -16.98
C ARG A 129 -12.50 -25.01 -16.02
N PRO A 130 -13.09 -23.93 -15.45
CA PRO A 130 -14.18 -24.07 -14.51
C PRO A 130 -15.25 -24.97 -15.11
N LYS A 131 -15.59 -26.03 -14.39
CA LYS A 131 -16.42 -27.14 -14.89
C LYS A 131 -17.85 -26.69 -15.27
N SER A 132 -18.23 -25.46 -14.93
CA SER A 132 -19.42 -24.78 -15.46
C SER A 132 -19.25 -23.25 -15.53
N ARG A 133 -20.02 -22.60 -16.41
CA ARG A 133 -20.11 -21.12 -16.47
C ARG A 133 -20.60 -20.51 -15.15
N ALA A 134 -21.41 -21.25 -14.38
CA ALA A 134 -21.88 -20.83 -13.06
C ALA A 134 -20.74 -20.77 -12.03
N THR A 135 -19.86 -21.77 -11.99
CA THR A 135 -18.71 -21.76 -11.08
C THR A 135 -17.70 -20.67 -11.45
N ALA A 136 -17.47 -20.41 -12.74
CA ALA A 136 -16.65 -19.28 -13.20
C ALA A 136 -17.24 -17.91 -12.78
N ARG A 137 -18.56 -17.74 -12.90
CA ARG A 137 -19.27 -16.51 -12.48
C ARG A 137 -19.21 -16.31 -10.96
N ALA A 138 -19.41 -17.37 -10.18
CA ALA A 138 -19.29 -17.33 -8.73
C ALA A 138 -17.86 -16.97 -8.30
N ALA A 139 -16.84 -17.60 -8.89
CA ALA A 139 -15.44 -17.26 -8.66
C ALA A 139 -15.13 -15.80 -9.04
N GLY A 140 -15.67 -15.32 -10.16
CA GLY A 140 -15.54 -13.92 -10.59
C GLY A 140 -16.27 -12.94 -9.65
N ALA A 141 -17.39 -13.33 -9.06
CA ALA A 141 -18.07 -12.52 -8.03
C ALA A 141 -17.19 -12.40 -6.78
N VAL A 142 -16.67 -13.52 -6.26
CA VAL A 142 -15.76 -13.53 -5.10
C VAL A 142 -14.50 -12.71 -5.39
N ALA A 143 -13.90 -12.86 -6.56
CA ALA A 143 -12.72 -12.09 -6.97
C ALA A 143 -13.00 -10.57 -6.97
N ARG A 144 -14.18 -10.15 -7.47
CA ARG A 144 -14.60 -8.74 -7.45
C ARG A 144 -14.82 -8.22 -6.03
N VAL A 145 -15.43 -9.02 -5.15
CA VAL A 145 -15.61 -8.65 -3.73
C VAL A 145 -14.24 -8.43 -3.08
N MET A 146 -13.31 -9.36 -3.26
CA MET A 146 -11.95 -9.26 -2.72
C MET A 146 -11.19 -8.06 -3.30
N ALA A 147 -11.31 -7.80 -4.60
CA ALA A 147 -10.71 -6.65 -5.25
C ALA A 147 -11.26 -5.33 -4.67
N ARG A 148 -12.57 -5.22 -4.49
CA ARG A 148 -13.22 -4.05 -3.87
C ARG A 148 -12.76 -3.84 -2.43
N ARG A 149 -12.64 -4.90 -1.63
CA ARG A 149 -12.11 -4.82 -0.26
C ARG A 149 -10.67 -4.30 -0.23
N ARG A 150 -9.81 -4.82 -1.10
CA ARG A 150 -8.43 -4.34 -1.23
C ARG A 150 -8.35 -2.89 -1.72
N ALA A 151 -9.18 -2.52 -2.69
CA ALA A 151 -9.28 -1.14 -3.17
C ALA A 151 -9.77 -0.20 -2.06
N ARG A 152 -10.73 -0.60 -1.21
CA ARG A 152 -11.13 0.18 -0.02
C ARG A 152 -9.95 0.39 0.94
N ALA A 153 -9.22 -0.67 1.27
CA ALA A 153 -8.03 -0.55 2.13
C ALA A 153 -6.99 0.42 1.55
N LEU A 154 -6.75 0.38 0.23
CA LEU A 154 -5.85 1.33 -0.44
C LEU A 154 -6.33 2.77 -0.34
N ARG A 155 -7.63 3.03 -0.48
CA ARG A 155 -8.19 4.39 -0.38
C ARG A 155 -7.98 5.02 0.99
N GLU A 156 -7.98 4.20 2.04
CA GLU A 156 -7.74 4.66 3.42
C GLU A 156 -6.24 4.85 3.72
N MET A 157 -5.36 4.11 3.05
CA MET A 157 -3.90 4.24 3.25
C MET A 157 -3.26 5.37 2.44
N VAL A 158 -3.75 5.64 1.23
CA VAL A 158 -3.16 6.64 0.33
C VAL A 158 -3.80 8.00 0.63
N PRO A 159 -3.00 9.05 0.90
CA PRO A 159 -3.54 10.40 1.07
C PRO A 159 -4.40 10.81 -0.13
N GLY A 160 -5.62 11.28 0.14
CA GLY A 160 -6.58 11.62 -0.92
C GLY A 160 -7.23 10.43 -1.64
N GLY A 161 -6.91 9.19 -1.27
CA GLY A 161 -7.41 7.96 -1.89
C GLY A 161 -8.92 7.82 -1.83
N ARG A 162 -9.56 8.28 -0.74
CA ARG A 162 -11.02 8.28 -0.59
C ARG A 162 -11.76 9.10 -1.66
N GLY A 163 -11.12 10.13 -2.22
CA GLY A 163 -11.66 10.93 -3.32
C GLY A 163 -11.45 10.31 -4.72
N MET A 164 -10.79 9.15 -4.82
CA MET A 164 -10.50 8.50 -6.09
C MET A 164 -11.60 7.53 -6.48
N VAL A 165 -12.41 7.95 -7.46
CA VAL A 165 -13.51 7.16 -8.02
C VAL A 165 -12.99 5.99 -8.86
N ASP A 166 -12.00 6.25 -9.71
CA ASP A 166 -11.41 5.27 -10.63
C ASP A 166 -10.29 4.43 -9.98
N GLU A 167 -10.32 3.12 -10.24
CA GLU A 167 -9.36 2.16 -9.68
C GLU A 167 -7.97 2.27 -10.34
N CYS A 168 -7.89 2.57 -11.64
CA CYS A 168 -6.62 2.75 -12.33
C CYS A 168 -5.85 3.97 -11.77
N THR A 169 -6.57 5.07 -11.54
CA THR A 169 -6.04 6.27 -10.88
C THR A 169 -5.56 5.96 -9.48
N LEU A 170 -6.35 5.22 -8.67
CA LEU A 170 -5.95 4.80 -7.32
C LEU A 170 -4.66 3.99 -7.34
N LEU A 171 -4.53 3.02 -8.24
CA LEU A 171 -3.33 2.20 -8.35
C LEU A 171 -2.11 3.00 -8.80
N GLY A 172 -2.28 3.91 -9.76
CA GLY A 172 -1.21 4.80 -10.22
C GLY A 172 -0.70 5.71 -9.10
N GLU A 173 -1.60 6.35 -8.36
CA GLU A 173 -1.29 7.19 -7.20
C GLU A 173 -0.65 6.37 -6.07
N THR A 174 -1.15 5.15 -5.81
CA THR A 174 -0.58 4.24 -4.80
C THR A 174 0.87 3.89 -5.14
N LEU A 175 1.14 3.54 -6.40
CA LEU A 175 2.47 3.17 -6.86
C LEU A 175 3.44 4.35 -6.73
N ASP A 176 2.99 5.54 -7.17
CA ASP A 176 3.78 6.76 -7.06
C ASP A 176 4.06 7.15 -5.60
N TYR A 177 3.06 7.02 -4.73
CA TYR A 177 3.20 7.27 -3.30
C TYR A 177 4.17 6.27 -2.64
N ALA A 178 4.08 4.98 -2.96
CA ALA A 178 5.00 3.96 -2.45
C ALA A 178 6.45 4.23 -2.88
N ALA A 179 6.67 4.62 -4.14
CA ALA A 179 7.99 5.02 -4.62
C ALA A 179 8.51 6.27 -3.89
N SER A 180 7.62 7.21 -3.61
CA SER A 180 7.94 8.45 -2.89
C SER A 180 8.29 8.17 -1.42
N LEU A 181 7.52 7.34 -0.72
CA LEU A 181 7.81 6.89 0.64
C LEU A 181 9.18 6.21 0.73
N LYS A 182 9.51 5.33 -0.22
CA LYS A 182 10.83 4.69 -0.27
C LYS A 182 11.94 5.74 -0.38
N ALA A 183 11.79 6.72 -1.27
CA ALA A 183 12.77 7.79 -1.42
C ALA A 183 12.91 8.65 -0.16
N GLN A 184 11.81 8.90 0.57
CA GLN A 184 11.82 9.60 1.86
C GLN A 184 12.60 8.83 2.92
N VAL A 185 12.35 7.52 3.05
CA VAL A 185 13.08 6.67 4.01
C VAL A 185 14.57 6.64 3.66
N ASP A 186 14.92 6.48 2.38
CA ASP A 186 16.31 6.49 1.92
C ASP A 186 17.02 7.82 2.26
N ALA A 187 16.33 8.95 2.08
CA ALA A 187 16.81 10.28 2.43
C ALA A 187 17.04 10.42 3.94
N MET A 188 16.06 10.03 4.77
CA MET A 188 16.19 10.11 6.23
C MET A 188 17.32 9.21 6.76
N GLN A 189 17.47 8.01 6.22
CA GLN A 189 18.58 7.13 6.59
C GLN A 189 19.94 7.71 6.19
N LEU A 190 20.03 8.39 5.05
CA LEU A 190 21.27 9.08 4.65
C LEU A 190 21.63 10.16 5.68
N LEU A 191 20.67 10.97 6.11
CA LEU A 191 20.90 11.96 7.17
C LEU A 191 21.42 11.31 8.44
N LEU A 192 20.77 10.24 8.91
CA LEU A 192 21.19 9.54 10.12
C LEU A 192 22.63 9.02 10.00
N ARG A 193 22.99 8.40 8.89
CA ARG A 193 24.37 7.92 8.65
C ARG A 193 25.37 9.07 8.64
N THR A 194 25.03 10.21 8.03
CA THR A 194 25.91 11.38 8.01
C THR A 194 26.09 12.03 9.39
N LEU A 195 25.06 11.99 10.23
CA LEU A 195 25.10 12.54 11.59
C LEU A 195 25.81 11.60 12.58
N GLN A 196 25.73 10.28 12.34
CA GLN A 196 26.39 9.25 13.14
C GLN A 196 27.82 8.96 12.68
N ALA A 197 28.22 9.44 11.51
CA ALA A 197 29.57 9.28 11.01
C ALA A 197 30.56 9.92 12.00
N PRO A 198 31.61 9.20 12.43
CA PRO A 198 32.60 9.75 13.33
C PRO A 198 33.24 11.00 12.71
N LYS A 199 33.24 12.11 13.45
CA LYS A 199 33.93 13.35 13.09
C LYS A 199 35.45 13.17 13.20
N ASN A 200 36.05 12.38 12.34
CA ASN A 200 37.51 12.32 12.21
C ASN A 200 37.91 12.33 10.74
N PRO A 201 38.08 13.52 10.14
CA PRO A 201 38.84 13.61 8.92
C PRO A 201 40.33 13.61 9.28
N LEU A 202 41.08 12.62 8.77
CA LEU A 202 42.48 12.77 8.37
C LEU A 202 43.48 13.14 9.50
N LEU A 203 43.87 12.16 10.31
CA LEU A 203 45.19 12.14 10.95
C LEU A 203 45.90 10.84 10.59
N LYS A 204 46.33 10.73 9.33
CA LYS A 204 47.44 9.86 8.90
C LYS A 204 48.15 10.52 7.72
N GLN A 205 48.80 11.65 7.98
CA GLN A 205 50.04 12.00 7.30
C GLN A 205 51.08 12.26 8.39
N GLN A 206 52.28 11.71 8.14
CA GLN A 206 53.52 11.83 8.92
C GLN A 206 53.53 11.13 10.28
N GLN A 207 54.08 9.91 10.33
CA GLN A 207 55.52 9.71 10.53
C GLN A 207 55.93 8.32 10.06
#